data_AF-A0A553ZNH5-F1
#
_entry.id   AF-A0A553ZNH5-F1
#
_cell.length_a   1.000
_cell.length_b   1.000
_cell.length_c   1.000
_cell.angle_alpha   90.00
_cell.angle_beta   90.00
_cell.angle_gamma   90.00
#
_symmetry.space_group_name_H-M   'P 1'
#
loop_
_entity.id
_entity.type
_entity.pdbx_description
1 polymer ?
#
loop_
_entity_poly.entity_id
_entity_poly.type
_entity_poly.pdbx_seq_one_letter_code
_entity_poly.pdbx_strand_id
1 'polypeptide(L)'
;MSPEAARAETPAERIGADDARRRLAHERDARLAQLTAIEGGAPPGTDALLTSQTAAIRRVLAEIEQAEARLDAGTYGTCARCAEPVPAERLEILPYARCCVGCQEHTG
;
A
#
# COMPACT_ATOMS: atom_id res chain seq x y z
N MET A 1 15.36 24.24 -24.49
CA MET A 1 14.19 23.35 -24.71
C MET A 1 14.66 21.93 -24.50
N SER A 2 14.71 21.48 -23.24
CA SER A 2 15.14 20.12 -22.89
C SER A 2 13.93 19.19 -23.00
N PRO A 3 14.05 18.00 -23.63
CA PRO A 3 12.93 17.09 -23.73
C PRO A 3 12.76 16.35 -22.40
N GLU A 4 11.51 16.32 -21.94
CA GLU A 4 11.00 15.43 -20.90
C GLU A 4 11.18 13.98 -21.39
N ALA A 5 12.32 13.38 -21.07
CA ALA A 5 12.58 11.98 -21.37
C ALA A 5 11.68 11.10 -20.50
N ALA A 6 10.69 10.49 -21.13
CA ALA A 6 9.96 9.34 -20.62
C ALA A 6 10.96 8.36 -19.96
N ARG A 7 10.75 8.14 -18.65
CA ARG A 7 11.65 7.43 -17.74
C ARG A 7 11.82 5.99 -18.21
N ALA A 8 12.96 5.65 -18.80
CA ALA A 8 13.35 4.27 -19.03
C ALA A 8 13.85 3.69 -17.69
N GLU A 9 12.97 3.01 -16.95
CA GLU A 9 13.32 2.32 -15.70
C GLU A 9 14.38 1.25 -15.96
N THR A 10 15.45 1.24 -15.16
CA THR A 10 16.51 0.25 -15.29
C THR A 10 16.03 -1.14 -14.85
N PRO A 11 16.63 -2.24 -15.36
CA PRO A 11 16.28 -3.59 -14.90
C PRO A 11 16.38 -3.79 -13.39
N ALA A 12 17.30 -3.11 -12.71
CA ALA A 12 17.46 -3.16 -11.25
C ALA A 12 16.30 -2.46 -10.51
N GLU A 13 15.84 -1.31 -11.00
CA GLU A 13 14.65 -0.62 -10.47
C GLU A 13 13.38 -1.45 -10.67
N ARG A 14 13.25 -2.12 -11.83
CA ARG A 14 12.14 -3.06 -12.07
C ARG A 14 12.16 -4.25 -11.13
N ILE A 15 13.32 -4.85 -10.84
CA ILE A 15 13.42 -5.95 -9.87
C ILE A 15 12.97 -5.48 -8.47
N GLY A 16 13.30 -4.24 -8.09
CA GLY A 16 12.76 -3.62 -6.87
C GLY A 16 11.24 -3.45 -6.91
N ALA A 17 10.70 -2.99 -8.05
CA ALA A 17 9.25 -2.86 -8.26
C ALA A 17 8.54 -4.23 -8.24
N ASP A 18 9.13 -5.27 -8.81
CA ASP A 18 8.59 -6.64 -8.81
C ASP A 18 8.58 -7.25 -7.41
N ASP A 19 9.61 -6.97 -6.60
CA ASP A 19 9.63 -7.33 -5.19
C ASP A 19 8.53 -6.60 -4.41
N ALA A 20 8.37 -5.29 -4.62
CA ALA A 20 7.27 -4.53 -4.03
C ALA A 20 5.89 -5.09 -4.45
N ARG A 21 5.69 -5.42 -5.73
CA ARG A 21 4.45 -6.06 -6.22
C ARG A 21 4.18 -7.39 -5.50
N ARG A 22 5.19 -8.25 -5.38
CA ARG A 22 5.07 -9.53 -4.66
C ARG A 22 4.67 -9.34 -3.20
N ARG A 23 5.27 -8.38 -2.50
CA ARG A 23 4.95 -8.09 -1.10
C ARG A 23 3.53 -7.54 -0.96
N LEU A 24 3.11 -6.63 -1.84
CA LEU A 24 1.74 -6.09 -1.85
C LEU A 24 0.70 -7.18 -2.12
N ALA A 25 0.96 -8.07 -3.08
CA ALA A 25 0.08 -9.19 -3.37
C ALA A 25 -0.06 -10.12 -2.15
N HIS A 26 1.05 -10.45 -1.49
CA HIS A 26 1.04 -11.25 -0.26
C HIS A 26 0.21 -10.61 0.85
N GLU A 27 0.41 -9.30 1.11
CA GLU A 27 -0.40 -8.56 2.07
C GLU A 27 -1.89 -8.53 1.69
N ARG A 28 -2.21 -8.34 0.40
CA ARG A 28 -3.59 -8.34 -0.09
C ARG A 28 -4.28 -9.67 0.20
N ASP A 29 -3.64 -10.78 -0.17
CA ASP A 29 -4.18 -12.12 0.01
C ASP A 29 -4.42 -12.41 1.50
N ALA A 30 -3.50 -12.02 2.37
CA ALA A 30 -3.64 -12.16 3.81
C ALA A 30 -4.86 -11.36 4.36
N ARG A 31 -5.05 -10.12 3.88
CA ARG A 31 -6.18 -9.26 4.30
C ARG A 31 -7.52 -9.76 3.75
N LEU A 32 -7.55 -10.29 2.52
CA LEU A 32 -8.75 -10.91 1.94
C LEU A 32 -9.14 -12.19 2.68
N ALA A 33 -8.17 -13.03 3.05
CA ALA A 33 -8.42 -14.20 3.88
C ALA A 33 -9.01 -13.81 5.25
N GLN A 34 -8.45 -12.77 5.89
CA GLN A 34 -8.97 -12.24 7.15
C GLN A 34 -10.40 -11.70 7.01
N LEU A 35 -10.69 -10.94 5.94
CA LEU A 35 -12.02 -10.42 5.67
C LEU A 35 -13.04 -11.54 5.47
N THR A 36 -12.68 -12.55 4.67
CA THR A 36 -13.53 -13.72 4.40
C THR A 36 -13.85 -14.49 5.68
N ALA A 37 -12.88 -14.65 6.58
CA ALA A 37 -13.09 -15.32 7.86
C ALA A 37 -14.07 -14.56 8.77
N ILE A 38 -14.04 -13.22 8.75
CA ILE A 38 -14.96 -12.38 9.53
C ILE A 38 -16.38 -12.44 8.93
N GLU A 39 -16.50 -12.30 7.61
CA GLU A 39 -17.80 -12.28 6.92
C GLU A 39 -18.47 -13.66 6.90
N GLY A 40 -17.70 -14.76 6.86
CA GLY A 40 -18.22 -16.13 6.87
C GLY A 40 -18.69 -16.64 8.24
N GLY A 41 -18.51 -15.86 9.32
CA GLY A 41 -18.74 -16.30 10.70
C GLY A 41 -19.95 -15.72 11.42
N ALA A 42 -20.69 -14.75 10.85
CA ALA A 42 -21.73 -14.03 11.59
C ALA A 42 -23.06 -13.90 10.82
N PRO A 43 -24.23 -14.18 11.43
CA PRO A 43 -25.49 -13.63 10.93
C PRO A 43 -25.45 -12.09 11.00
N PRO A 44 -26.07 -11.37 10.05
CA PRO A 44 -26.04 -9.91 10.05
C PRO A 44 -26.73 -9.35 11.32
N GLY A 45 -25.97 -8.69 12.19
CA GLY A 45 -26.52 -8.03 13.39
C GLY A 45 -25.51 -7.58 14.46
N THR A 46 -25.26 -6.28 14.51
CA THR A 46 -24.83 -5.47 15.69
C THR A 46 -23.58 -5.87 16.48
N ASP A 47 -22.56 -6.48 15.88
CA ASP A 47 -21.22 -6.46 16.48
C ASP A 47 -20.43 -5.24 15.98
N ALA A 48 -20.40 -4.18 16.79
CA ALA A 48 -19.65 -2.96 16.52
C ALA A 48 -18.14 -3.21 16.40
N LEU A 49 -17.61 -4.20 17.12
CA LEU A 49 -16.21 -4.61 17.03
C LEU A 49 -15.94 -5.25 15.66
N LEU A 50 -16.77 -6.20 15.20
CA LEU A 50 -16.62 -6.79 13.85
C LEU A 50 -16.75 -5.73 12.74
N THR A 51 -17.64 -4.75 12.93
CA THR A 51 -17.80 -3.63 11.98
C THR A 51 -16.51 -2.80 11.90
N SER A 52 -15.94 -2.41 13.03
CA SER A 52 -14.70 -1.62 13.05
C SER A 52 -13.49 -2.39 12.49
N GLN A 53 -13.38 -3.68 12.77
CA GLN A 53 -12.34 -4.56 12.23
C GLN A 53 -12.45 -4.69 10.70
N THR A 54 -13.66 -4.94 10.20
CA THR A 54 -13.95 -5.02 8.76
C THR A 54 -13.58 -3.70 8.05
N ALA A 55 -13.96 -2.57 8.64
CA ALA A 55 -13.61 -1.25 8.10
C ALA A 55 -12.10 -1.00 8.10
N ALA A 56 -11.37 -1.45 9.14
CA ALA A 56 -9.91 -1.35 9.17
C ALA A 56 -9.26 -2.18 8.06
N ILE A 57 -9.69 -3.43 7.87
CA ILE A 57 -9.17 -4.31 6.81
C ILE A 57 -9.43 -3.71 5.42
N ARG A 58 -10.65 -3.21 5.17
CA ARG A 58 -10.99 -2.57 3.89
C ARG A 58 -10.16 -1.32 3.61
N ARG A 59 -9.84 -0.53 4.65
CA ARG A 59 -8.92 0.62 4.51
C ARG A 59 -7.52 0.17 4.09
N VAL A 60 -6.98 -0.88 4.70
CA VAL A 60 -5.66 -1.41 4.32
C VAL A 60 -5.67 -1.98 2.90
N LEU A 61 -6.73 -2.69 2.50
CA LEU A 61 -6.89 -3.17 1.12
C LEU A 61 -6.87 -2.00 0.12
N ALA A 62 -7.59 -0.92 0.40
CA ALA A 62 -7.54 0.28 -0.44
C ALA A 62 -6.13 0.90 -0.48
N GLU A 63 -5.38 0.90 0.62
CA GLU A 63 -4.00 1.38 0.62
C GLU A 63 -3.06 0.51 -0.24
N ILE A 64 -3.27 -0.81 -0.23
CA ILE A 64 -2.55 -1.76 -1.07
C ILE A 64 -2.87 -1.52 -2.55
N GLU A 65 -4.14 -1.40 -2.91
CA GLU A 65 -4.56 -1.09 -4.29
C GLU A 65 -3.93 0.22 -4.79
N GLN A 66 -3.91 1.25 -3.94
CA GLN A 66 -3.26 2.52 -4.27
C GLN A 66 -1.74 2.38 -4.41
N ALA A 67 -1.10 1.47 -3.68
CA ALA A 67 0.32 1.19 -3.80
C ALA A 67 0.64 0.43 -5.10
N GLU A 68 -0.18 -0.54 -5.49
CA GLU A 68 -0.11 -1.22 -6.78
C GLU A 68 -0.24 -0.21 -7.93
N ALA A 69 -1.21 0.71 -7.86
CA ALA A 69 -1.36 1.77 -8.85
C ALA A 69 -0.13 2.70 -8.94
N ARG A 70 0.55 2.97 -7.81
CA ARG A 70 1.81 3.75 -7.81
C ARG A 70 2.96 2.98 -8.46
N LEU A 71 2.99 1.65 -8.38
CA LEU A 71 3.98 0.83 -9.09
C LEU A 71 3.75 0.89 -10.59
N ASP A 72 2.49 0.85 -11.04
CA ASP A 72 2.15 0.95 -12.45
C ASP A 72 2.41 2.36 -13.03
N ALA A 73 2.28 3.39 -12.18
CA ALA A 73 2.62 4.76 -12.54
C ALA A 73 4.13 5.10 -12.44
N GLY A 74 4.96 4.19 -11.92
CA GLY A 74 6.39 4.46 -11.67
C GLY A 74 6.64 5.54 -10.59
N THR A 75 5.69 5.72 -9.67
CA THR A 75 5.75 6.69 -8.55
C THR A 75 5.80 6.01 -7.18
N TYR A 76 5.91 4.69 -7.14
CA TYR A 76 6.05 3.95 -5.89
C TYR A 76 7.30 4.39 -5.11
N GLY A 77 7.19 4.41 -3.78
CA GLY A 77 8.24 4.92 -2.91
C GLY A 77 8.38 6.45 -2.87
N THR A 78 7.44 7.21 -3.44
CA THR A 78 7.36 8.67 -3.28
C THR A 78 6.26 9.05 -2.30
N CYS A 79 6.56 9.93 -1.35
CA CYS A 79 5.62 10.39 -0.35
C CYS A 79 4.50 11.24 -0.98
N ALA A 80 3.23 10.88 -0.75
CA ALA A 80 2.11 11.60 -1.33
C ALA A 80 1.89 13.03 -0.78
N ARG A 81 2.58 13.41 0.31
CA ARG A 81 2.43 14.71 0.97
C ARG A 81 3.59 15.68 0.68
N CYS A 82 4.83 15.23 0.82
CA CYS A 82 6.02 16.08 0.59
C CYS A 82 6.74 15.80 -0.73
N ALA A 83 6.32 14.79 -1.50
CA ALA A 83 6.98 14.33 -2.73
C ALA A 83 8.43 13.84 -2.56
N GLU A 84 8.91 13.69 -1.32
CA GLU A 84 10.23 13.12 -1.04
C GLU A 84 10.19 11.58 -1.03
N PRO A 85 11.34 10.90 -1.19
CA PRO A 85 11.41 9.45 -1.08
C PRO A 85 10.91 8.94 0.27
N VAL A 86 10.10 7.87 0.24
CA VAL A 86 9.76 7.09 1.43
C VAL A 86 10.96 6.16 1.72
N PRO A 87 11.47 6.11 2.96
CA PRO A 87 12.59 5.23 3.31
C PRO A 87 12.33 3.77 2.91
N ALA A 88 13.34 3.11 2.36
CA ALA A 88 13.22 1.74 1.89
C ALA A 88 12.85 0.80 3.05
N GLU A 89 13.48 0.97 4.21
CA GLU A 89 13.22 0.19 5.44
C GLU A 89 11.76 0.27 5.86
N ARG A 90 11.10 1.40 5.59
CA ARG A 90 9.67 1.57 5.85
C ARG A 90 8.81 0.82 4.86
N LEU A 91 9.15 0.86 3.56
CA LEU A 91 8.45 0.10 2.54
C LEU A 91 8.69 -1.41 2.68
N GLU A 92 9.80 -1.81 3.29
CA GLU A 92 10.08 -3.20 3.61
C GLU A 92 9.13 -3.74 4.68
N ILE A 93 8.79 -2.92 5.69
CA ILE A 93 7.88 -3.27 6.78
C ILE A 93 6.41 -3.03 6.38
N LEU A 94 6.12 -1.91 5.71
CA LEU A 94 4.80 -1.46 5.30
C LEU A 94 4.82 -1.12 3.80
N PRO A 95 4.70 -2.13 2.91
CA PRO A 95 4.81 -1.93 1.47
C PRO A 95 3.70 -1.05 0.88
N TYR A 96 2.57 -0.89 1.57
CA TYR A 96 1.47 -0.02 1.16
C TYR A 96 1.58 1.42 1.66
N ALA A 97 2.63 1.76 2.42
CA ALA A 97 2.82 3.10 2.99
C ALA A 97 2.72 4.20 1.93
N ARG A 98 1.90 5.22 2.21
CA ARG A 98 1.66 6.37 1.32
C ARG A 98 2.58 7.56 1.60
N CYS A 99 3.00 7.71 2.85
CA CYS A 99 3.75 8.87 3.34
C CYS A 99 5.06 8.44 3.99
N CYS A 100 6.06 9.32 3.95
CA CYS A 100 7.30 9.17 4.73
C CYS A 100 7.01 9.26 6.24
N VAL A 101 7.97 8.83 7.06
CA VAL A 101 7.85 8.86 8.54
C VAL A 101 7.52 10.27 9.02
N GLY A 102 8.28 11.28 8.56
CA GLY A 102 8.01 12.68 8.90
C GLY A 102 6.57 13.08 8.62
N CYS A 103 6.06 12.87 7.41
CA CYS A 103 4.68 13.23 7.07
C CYS A 103 3.62 12.44 7.87
N GLN A 104 3.91 11.20 8.30
CA GLN A 104 2.99 10.43 9.12
C GLN A 104 2.91 10.96 10.56
N GLU A 105 4.05 11.26 11.19
CA GLU A 105 4.09 11.79 12.57
C GLU A 105 3.37 13.15 12.70
N HIS A 106 3.34 13.95 11.63
CA HIS A 106 2.65 15.24 11.58
C HIS A 106 1.17 15.13 11.15
N THR A 107 0.57 13.96 11.30
CA THR A 107 -0.86 13.69 11.01
C THR A 107 -1.64 13.29 12.27
N GLY A 108 -1.03 13.45 13.46
CA GLY A 108 -1.68 13.28 14.77
C GLY A 108 -2.33 14.56 15.29
#